data_AF-A0A101V687-F1
#
_entry.id   AF-A0A101V687-F1
#
_cell.length_a   1.000
_cell.length_b   1.000
_cell.length_c   1.000
_cell.angle_alpha   90.00
_cell.angle_beta   90.00
_cell.angle_gamma   90.00
#
_symmetry.space_group_name_H-M   'P 1'
#
loop_
_entity.id
_entity.type
_entity.pdbx_description
1 polymer ?
#
loop_
_entity_poly.entity_id
_entity_poly.type
_entity_poly.pdbx_seq_one_letter_code
_entity_poly.pdbx_strand_id
1 'polypeptide(L)'
;MDRKKLVFQLAVTYVGAIVGAGFASGQELMQFFAIFDYKGLIGVLLSGVLFAVMGYMISTIVIKNRIKGYQKLLSKILGKKIGFIVDLWITISIFMGLGIMLAGCAAVLQEKLFLNYYVGLILSSAIVLIAILKGEKGVLGINTFLIPLLIIVTILVSGLSIGMKHQEVFIAGSNPLIGKNWLLALALYVSYNMVTSLVILTSIDYLKLKNGIVGILLGGALLGIIGIIMVYAIQLYRPQVLMVEIPMLYLAESLSFRLSWMYTLAMLIAMLTTAVANAFGLITRIEPLFKINKNILSLLVVVLAIPISFLGFGRLIGHFYPVFGYVGVLIVIAIIIKQVKISWRVRS
;
A
#
# COMPACT_ATOMS: atom_id res chain seq x y z
N MET A 1 -23.90 -12.28 -13.16
CA MET A 1 -22.46 -12.58 -13.06
C MET A 1 -22.31 -13.85 -12.26
N ASP A 2 -21.55 -14.84 -12.74
CA ASP A 2 -21.27 -16.06 -11.98
C ASP A 2 -20.70 -15.70 -10.61
N ARG A 3 -21.24 -16.30 -9.55
CA ARG A 3 -20.81 -16.09 -8.16
C ARG A 3 -19.32 -16.37 -7.98
N LYS A 4 -18.77 -17.36 -8.69
CA LYS A 4 -17.32 -17.67 -8.66
C LYS A 4 -16.49 -16.52 -9.23
N LYS A 5 -16.92 -15.96 -10.37
CA LYS A 5 -16.28 -14.80 -10.99
C LYS A 5 -16.30 -13.57 -10.08
N LEU A 6 -17.42 -13.34 -9.38
CA LEU A 6 -17.52 -12.26 -8.41
C LEU A 6 -16.59 -12.43 -7.20
N VAL A 7 -16.52 -13.64 -6.65
CA VAL A 7 -15.60 -13.96 -5.53
C VAL A 7 -14.16 -13.70 -5.94
N PHE A 8 -13.75 -14.18 -7.12
CA PHE A 8 -12.40 -13.93 -7.65
C PHE A 8 -12.12 -12.43 -7.85
N GLN A 9 -13.06 -11.70 -8.47
CA GLN A 9 -12.91 -10.26 -8.69
C GLN A 9 -12.75 -9.49 -7.37
N LEU A 10 -13.52 -9.82 -6.34
CA LEU A 10 -13.41 -9.17 -5.04
C LEU A 10 -12.10 -9.52 -4.32
N ALA A 11 -11.62 -10.76 -4.45
CA ALA A 11 -10.31 -11.14 -3.92
C ALA A 11 -9.19 -10.33 -4.55
N VAL A 12 -9.12 -10.29 -5.88
CA VAL A 12 -8.10 -9.53 -6.62
C VAL A 12 -8.21 -8.02 -6.33
N THR A 13 -9.43 -7.50 -6.25
CA THR A 13 -9.65 -6.07 -5.93
C THR A 13 -9.16 -5.74 -4.53
N TYR A 14 -9.43 -6.60 -3.54
CA TYR A 14 -9.00 -6.38 -2.17
C TYR A 14 -7.48 -6.51 -2.02
N VAL A 15 -6.88 -7.52 -2.65
CA VAL A 15 -5.42 -7.70 -2.72
C VAL A 15 -4.79 -6.47 -3.36
N GLY A 16 -5.30 -6.01 -4.50
CA GLY A 16 -4.76 -4.85 -5.22
C GLY A 16 -4.90 -3.52 -4.49
N ALA A 17 -5.83 -3.41 -3.54
CA ALA A 17 -5.94 -2.22 -2.71
C ALA A 17 -4.87 -2.15 -1.62
N ILE A 18 -4.38 -3.31 -1.15
CA ILE A 18 -3.35 -3.40 -0.12
C ILE A 18 -1.95 -3.51 -0.76
N VAL A 19 -1.82 -4.26 -1.87
CA VAL A 19 -0.58 -4.35 -2.64
C VAL A 19 -0.37 -3.05 -3.41
N GLY A 20 0.43 -2.15 -2.84
CA GLY A 20 0.96 -0.98 -3.52
C GLY A 20 2.43 -1.14 -3.92
N ALA A 21 3.03 -0.07 -4.44
CA ALA A 21 4.46 -0.05 -4.75
C ALA A 21 5.35 -0.21 -3.50
N GLY A 22 4.89 0.17 -2.32
CA GLY A 22 5.58 -0.10 -1.05
C GLY A 22 5.73 -1.60 -0.80
N PHE A 23 4.62 -2.33 -0.83
CA PHE A 23 4.60 -3.79 -0.73
C PHE A 23 5.44 -4.45 -1.84
N ALA A 24 5.18 -4.10 -3.10
CA ALA A 24 5.88 -4.70 -4.24
C ALA A 24 7.39 -4.43 -4.22
N SER A 25 7.84 -3.23 -3.82
CA SER A 25 9.27 -2.95 -3.66
C SER A 25 9.97 -3.86 -2.64
N GLY A 26 9.21 -4.50 -1.74
CA GLY A 26 9.72 -5.23 -0.58
C GLY A 26 10.08 -4.32 0.59
N GLN A 27 10.15 -3.00 0.39
CA GLN A 27 10.60 -2.07 1.40
C GLN A 27 9.65 -1.97 2.60
N GLU A 28 8.36 -2.01 2.32
CA GLU A 28 7.32 -2.07 3.34
C GLU A 28 7.44 -3.33 4.20
N LEU A 29 7.54 -4.50 3.56
CA LEU A 29 7.70 -5.78 4.25
C LEU A 29 9.04 -5.89 5.00
N MET A 30 10.08 -5.25 4.48
CA MET A 30 11.37 -5.18 5.15
C MET A 30 11.26 -4.43 6.48
N GLN A 31 10.66 -3.23 6.46
CA GLN A 31 10.52 -2.37 7.64
C GLN A 31 9.60 -2.96 8.72
N PHE A 32 8.55 -3.68 8.32
CA PHE A 32 7.55 -4.20 9.26
C PHE A 32 7.77 -5.66 9.67
N PHE A 33 8.49 -6.46 8.90
CA PHE A 33 8.61 -7.90 9.16
C PHE A 33 10.02 -8.44 9.00
N ALA A 34 10.71 -8.19 7.87
CA ALA A 34 11.97 -8.88 7.59
C ALA A 34 13.07 -8.59 8.63
N ILE A 35 13.09 -7.38 9.22
CA ILE A 35 14.04 -6.98 10.27
C ILE A 35 13.85 -7.70 11.62
N PHE A 36 12.74 -8.44 11.80
CA PHE A 36 12.41 -9.18 13.03
C PHE A 36 12.64 -10.69 12.92
N ASP A 37 13.41 -11.15 11.93
CA ASP A 37 13.80 -12.55 11.75
C ASP A 37 12.57 -13.49 11.74
N TYR A 38 12.63 -14.64 12.42
CA TYR A 38 11.54 -15.62 12.49
C TYR A 38 10.22 -15.02 13.04
N LYS A 39 10.30 -14.07 13.97
CA LYS A 39 9.12 -13.38 14.51
C LYS A 39 8.43 -12.53 13.43
N GLY A 40 9.20 -12.00 12.48
CA GLY A 40 8.70 -11.32 11.30
C GLY A 40 7.84 -12.21 10.41
N LEU A 41 8.26 -13.46 10.19
CA LEU A 41 7.51 -14.45 9.41
C LEU A 41 6.16 -14.79 10.05
N ILE A 42 6.13 -14.95 11.37
CA ILE A 42 4.88 -15.12 12.13
C ILE A 42 4.02 -13.86 11.99
N GLY A 43 4.61 -12.68 12.15
CA GLY A 43 3.92 -11.39 12.02
C GLY A 43 3.23 -11.24 10.66
N VAL A 44 3.93 -11.47 9.55
CA VAL A 44 3.35 -11.30 8.21
C VAL A 44 2.23 -12.32 7.95
N LEU A 45 2.37 -13.56 8.43
CA LEU A 45 1.30 -14.56 8.32
C LEU A 45 0.04 -14.15 9.11
N LEU A 46 0.22 -13.68 10.36
CA LEU A 46 -0.86 -13.15 11.18
C LEU A 46 -1.51 -11.91 10.54
N SER A 47 -0.74 -11.09 9.84
CA SER A 47 -1.27 -9.91 9.13
C SER A 47 -2.29 -10.32 8.07
N GLY A 48 -2.07 -11.44 7.35
CA GLY A 48 -3.04 -11.96 6.37
C GLY A 48 -4.36 -12.40 7.02
N VAL A 49 -4.29 -13.06 8.18
CA VAL A 49 -5.49 -13.41 8.97
C VAL A 49 -6.24 -12.16 9.40
N LEU A 50 -5.51 -11.16 9.92
CA LEU A 50 -6.12 -9.90 10.35
C LEU A 50 -6.70 -9.11 9.17
N PHE A 51 -6.07 -9.12 7.99
CA PHE A 51 -6.63 -8.52 6.78
C PHE A 51 -7.93 -9.19 6.35
N ALA A 52 -8.01 -10.52 6.41
CA ALA A 52 -9.25 -11.23 6.10
C ALA A 52 -10.36 -10.85 7.09
N VAL A 53 -10.06 -10.89 8.40
CA VAL A 53 -11.01 -10.56 9.47
C VAL A 53 -11.48 -9.11 9.34
N MET A 54 -10.56 -8.15 9.24
CA MET A 54 -10.90 -6.73 9.17
C MET A 54 -11.65 -6.38 7.88
N GLY A 55 -11.24 -6.96 6.74
CA GLY A 55 -11.95 -6.79 5.47
C GLY A 55 -13.39 -7.30 5.55
N TYR A 56 -13.61 -8.44 6.20
CA TYR A 56 -14.95 -8.96 6.48
C TYR A 56 -15.77 -8.04 7.40
N MET A 57 -15.16 -7.51 8.47
CA MET A 57 -15.84 -6.58 9.39
C MET A 57 -16.26 -5.29 8.67
N ILE A 58 -15.36 -4.66 7.92
CA ILE A 58 -15.65 -3.47 7.11
C ILE A 58 -16.78 -3.78 6.14
N SER A 59 -16.68 -4.88 5.40
CA SER A 59 -17.68 -5.31 4.42
C SER A 59 -19.06 -5.48 5.06
N THR A 60 -19.12 -6.10 6.23
CA THR A 60 -20.37 -6.29 6.98
C THR A 60 -21.00 -4.96 7.37
N ILE A 61 -20.21 -4.01 7.85
CA ILE A 61 -20.67 -2.66 8.19
C ILE A 61 -21.21 -1.95 6.93
N VAL A 62 -20.49 -2.02 5.81
CA VAL A 62 -20.89 -1.44 4.53
C VAL A 62 -22.20 -2.04 4.03
N ILE A 63 -22.32 -3.37 4.01
CA ILE A 63 -23.51 -4.09 3.54
C ILE A 63 -24.73 -3.73 4.38
N LYS A 64 -24.63 -3.83 5.72
CA LYS A 64 -25.77 -3.59 6.62
C LYS A 64 -26.27 -2.15 6.56
N ASN A 65 -25.37 -1.19 6.33
CA ASN A 65 -25.71 0.24 6.34
C ASN A 65 -25.81 0.84 4.94
N ARG A 66 -25.66 0.03 3.87
CA ARG A 66 -25.66 0.46 2.45
C ARG A 66 -24.77 1.69 2.23
N ILE A 67 -23.56 1.64 2.78
CA ILE A 67 -22.62 2.78 2.74
C ILE A 67 -22.00 2.86 1.34
N LYS A 68 -21.91 4.08 0.81
CA LYS A 68 -21.14 4.42 -0.38
C LYS A 68 -20.17 5.54 -0.01
N GLY A 69 -18.89 5.34 -0.31
CA GLY A 69 -17.82 6.29 0.01
C GLY A 69 -17.32 6.19 1.46
N TYR A 70 -16.02 6.41 1.61
CA TYR A 70 -15.33 6.17 2.88
C TYR A 70 -15.61 7.22 3.94
N GLN A 71 -15.87 8.47 3.56
CA GLN A 71 -16.19 9.54 4.52
C GLN A 71 -17.49 9.23 5.29
N LYS A 72 -18.45 8.60 4.61
CA LYS A 72 -19.70 8.13 5.23
C LYS A 72 -19.45 6.96 6.17
N LEU A 73 -18.51 6.06 5.83
CA LEU A 73 -18.08 5.01 6.74
C LEU A 73 -17.40 5.59 7.99
N LEU A 74 -16.41 6.48 7.83
CA LEU A 74 -15.72 7.16 8.93
C LEU A 74 -16.71 7.84 9.86
N SER A 75 -17.65 8.62 9.32
CA SER A 75 -18.70 9.27 10.09
C SER A 75 -19.58 8.28 10.87
N LYS A 76 -19.78 7.07 10.34
CA LYS A 76 -20.61 6.02 10.96
C LYS A 76 -19.88 5.27 12.09
N ILE A 77 -18.56 5.08 11.98
CA ILE A 77 -17.74 4.36 12.96
C ILE A 77 -17.16 5.28 14.04
N LEU A 78 -16.78 6.51 13.69
CA LEU A 78 -16.10 7.47 14.57
C LEU A 78 -16.98 8.67 14.96
N GLY A 79 -18.13 8.86 14.32
CA GLY A 79 -18.95 10.07 14.46
C GLY A 79 -18.44 11.22 13.58
N LYS A 80 -19.21 12.32 13.50
CA LYS A 80 -18.93 13.43 12.57
C LYS A 80 -17.60 14.14 12.86
N LYS A 81 -17.33 14.48 14.13
CA LYS A 81 -16.14 15.27 14.52
C LYS A 81 -14.83 14.49 14.31
N ILE A 82 -14.73 13.30 14.92
CA ILE A 82 -13.52 12.46 14.80
C ILE A 82 -13.38 11.94 13.37
N GLY A 83 -14.47 11.56 12.71
CA GLY A 83 -14.46 11.15 11.31
C GLY A 83 -13.89 12.22 10.37
N PHE A 84 -14.21 13.50 10.60
CA PHE A 84 -13.63 14.60 9.84
C PHE A 84 -12.13 14.79 10.08
N ILE A 85 -11.66 14.68 11.34
CA ILE A 85 -10.22 14.76 11.67
C ILE A 85 -9.45 13.64 10.96
N VAL A 86 -9.97 12.40 10.98
CA VAL A 86 -9.36 11.27 10.29
C VAL A 86 -9.38 11.46 8.77
N ASP A 87 -10.43 12.04 8.21
CA ASP A 87 -10.52 12.34 6.77
C ASP A 87 -9.49 13.42 6.33
N LEU A 88 -9.24 14.44 7.16
CA LEU A 88 -8.13 15.37 6.95
C LEU A 88 -6.78 14.68 7.02
N TRP A 89 -6.60 13.77 7.98
CA TRP A 89 -5.38 12.98 8.08
C TRP A 89 -5.14 12.11 6.84
N ILE A 90 -6.17 11.44 6.32
CA ILE A 90 -6.08 10.68 5.06
C ILE A 90 -5.62 11.58 3.91
N THR A 91 -6.12 12.82 3.85
CA THR A 91 -5.68 13.79 2.83
C THR A 91 -4.19 14.11 2.94
N ILE A 92 -3.70 14.31 4.17
CA ILE A 92 -2.26 14.49 4.42
C ILE A 92 -1.48 13.24 4.02
N SER A 93 -1.97 12.04 4.35
CA SER A 93 -1.34 10.78 3.95
C SER A 93 -1.27 10.61 2.43
N ILE A 94 -2.26 11.08 1.66
CA ILE A 94 -2.20 11.07 0.19
C ILE A 94 -1.09 12.01 -0.33
N PHE A 95 -0.95 13.19 0.27
CA PHE A 95 0.13 14.12 -0.08
C PHE A 95 1.52 13.58 0.28
N MET A 96 1.67 13.01 1.46
CA MET A 96 2.88 12.28 1.83
C MET A 96 3.14 11.12 0.87
N GLY A 97 2.10 10.36 0.50
CA GLY A 97 2.16 9.28 -0.47
C GLY A 97 2.67 9.72 -1.84
N LEU A 98 2.31 10.92 -2.32
CA LEU A 98 2.89 11.50 -3.53
C LEU A 98 4.41 11.66 -3.39
N GLY A 99 4.89 12.28 -2.31
CA GLY A 99 6.32 12.43 -2.06
C GLY A 99 7.06 11.09 -1.93
N ILE A 100 6.44 10.09 -1.30
CA ILE A 100 6.98 8.72 -1.18
C ILE A 100 7.11 8.07 -2.55
N MET A 101 6.10 8.17 -3.42
CA MET A 101 6.16 7.58 -4.76
C MET A 101 7.22 8.27 -5.65
N LEU A 102 7.34 9.60 -5.58
CA LEU A 102 8.40 10.33 -6.27
C LEU A 102 9.80 9.91 -5.80
N ALA A 103 9.96 9.71 -4.48
CA ALA A 103 11.20 9.20 -3.92
C ALA A 103 11.50 7.76 -4.38
N GLY A 104 10.48 6.92 -4.48
CA GLY A 104 10.58 5.56 -4.98
C GLY A 104 11.00 5.51 -6.44
N CYS A 105 10.41 6.34 -7.32
CA CYS A 105 10.83 6.43 -8.70
C CYS A 105 12.30 6.87 -8.82
N ALA A 106 12.70 7.89 -8.06
CA ALA A 106 14.09 8.35 -8.01
C ALA A 106 15.05 7.24 -7.54
N ALA A 107 14.67 6.47 -6.52
CA ALA A 107 15.45 5.34 -6.02
C ALA A 107 15.59 4.22 -7.07
N VAL A 108 14.51 3.83 -7.74
CA VAL A 108 14.58 2.82 -8.81
C VAL A 108 15.49 3.27 -9.95
N LEU A 109 15.40 4.54 -10.36
CA LEU A 109 16.26 5.11 -11.40
C LEU A 109 17.73 5.18 -10.95
N GLN A 110 17.99 5.51 -9.69
CA GLN A 110 19.33 5.53 -9.14
C GLN A 110 19.95 4.14 -9.05
N GLU A 111 19.21 3.16 -8.52
CA GLU A 111 19.72 1.80 -8.35
C GLU A 111 19.89 1.09 -9.70
N LYS A 112 18.91 1.23 -10.62
CA LYS A 112 18.95 0.50 -11.88
C LYS A 112 19.80 1.14 -12.96
N LEU A 113 19.72 2.47 -13.09
CA LEU A 113 20.33 3.22 -14.18
C LEU A 113 21.56 4.02 -13.72
N PHE A 114 21.94 3.92 -12.44
CA PHE A 114 23.04 4.70 -11.84
C PHE A 114 22.87 6.22 -12.02
N LEU A 115 21.63 6.69 -12.18
CA LEU A 115 21.34 8.11 -12.31
C LEU A 115 21.48 8.80 -10.94
N ASN A 116 21.88 10.07 -10.97
CA ASN A 116 21.84 10.90 -9.78
C ASN A 116 20.38 10.98 -9.25
N TYR A 117 20.20 10.78 -7.94
CA TYR A 117 18.90 10.77 -7.29
C TYR A 117 18.03 11.99 -7.62
N TYR A 118 18.63 13.20 -7.59
CA TYR A 118 17.92 14.44 -7.85
C TYR A 118 17.46 14.55 -9.30
N VAL A 119 18.25 14.02 -10.25
CA VAL A 119 17.85 13.93 -11.66
C VAL A 119 16.65 12.99 -11.80
N GLY A 120 16.70 11.80 -11.18
CA GLY A 120 15.58 10.87 -11.16
C GLY A 120 14.30 11.47 -10.55
N LEU A 121 14.44 12.24 -9.48
CA LEU A 121 13.34 12.93 -8.81
C LEU A 121 12.70 14.02 -9.69
N ILE A 122 13.51 14.86 -10.34
CA ILE A 122 13.02 15.91 -11.25
C ILE A 122 12.32 15.28 -12.46
N LEU A 123 12.92 14.25 -13.06
CA LEU A 123 12.33 13.52 -14.18
C LEU A 123 10.97 12.92 -13.81
N SER A 124 10.91 12.23 -12.66
CA SER A 124 9.66 11.61 -12.18
C SER A 124 8.60 12.66 -11.89
N SER A 125 8.98 13.78 -11.28
CA SER A 125 8.07 14.91 -10.98
C SER A 125 7.53 15.54 -12.27
N ALA A 126 8.38 15.72 -13.28
CA ALA A 126 7.99 16.24 -14.58
C ALA A 126 7.01 15.30 -15.29
N ILE A 127 7.25 13.99 -15.27
CA ILE A 127 6.34 12.98 -15.86
C ILE A 127 4.97 13.04 -15.16
N VAL A 128 4.94 13.09 -13.83
CA VAL A 128 3.70 13.18 -13.04
C VAL A 128 2.95 14.47 -13.38
N LEU A 129 3.64 15.61 -13.44
CA LEU A 129 3.03 16.90 -13.79
C LEU A 129 2.43 16.88 -15.20
N ILE A 130 3.19 16.41 -16.20
CA ILE A 130 2.72 16.30 -17.60
C ILE A 130 1.50 15.38 -17.68
N ALA A 131 1.51 14.25 -16.96
CA ALA A 131 0.39 13.33 -16.91
C ALA A 131 -0.88 13.98 -16.36
N ILE A 132 -0.77 14.77 -15.29
CA ILE A 132 -1.91 15.49 -14.70
C ILE A 132 -2.44 16.55 -15.66
N LEU A 133 -1.56 17.33 -16.29
CA LEU A 133 -1.93 18.40 -17.22
C LEU A 133 -2.62 17.87 -18.49
N LYS A 134 -2.23 16.68 -18.97
CA LYS A 134 -2.84 16.04 -20.16
C LYS A 134 -4.19 15.35 -19.88
N GLY A 135 -4.58 15.21 -18.63
CA GLY A 135 -5.88 14.65 -18.23
C GLY A 135 -5.87 13.17 -17.86
N GLU A 136 -6.81 12.81 -16.98
CA GLU A 136 -6.86 11.60 -16.15
C GLU A 136 -7.01 10.26 -16.89
N LYS A 137 -7.59 10.27 -18.08
CA LYS A 137 -8.20 9.07 -18.69
C LYS A 137 -7.17 8.01 -19.09
N GLY A 138 -5.95 8.42 -19.42
CA GLY A 138 -4.89 7.50 -19.86
C GLY A 138 -4.16 6.78 -18.71
N VAL A 139 -3.93 7.47 -17.59
CA VAL A 139 -2.99 6.98 -16.55
C VAL A 139 -3.69 6.14 -15.47
N LEU A 140 -4.93 6.48 -15.11
CA LEU A 140 -5.69 5.74 -14.10
C LEU A 140 -6.13 4.35 -14.57
N GLY A 141 -6.31 4.15 -15.89
CA GLY A 141 -6.70 2.87 -16.47
C GLY A 141 -5.62 1.78 -16.41
N ILE A 142 -4.34 2.19 -16.40
CA ILE A 142 -3.19 1.27 -16.48
C ILE A 142 -3.08 0.40 -15.22
N ASN A 143 -3.50 0.93 -14.07
CA ASN A 143 -3.33 0.27 -12.77
C ASN A 143 -4.08 -1.08 -12.66
N THR A 144 -5.19 -1.22 -13.40
CA THR A 144 -6.00 -2.45 -13.41
C THR A 144 -5.22 -3.66 -13.94
N PHE A 145 -4.27 -3.44 -14.86
CA PHE A 145 -3.42 -4.50 -15.42
C PHE A 145 -2.08 -4.63 -14.68
N LEU A 146 -1.53 -3.52 -14.18
CA LEU A 146 -0.23 -3.49 -13.51
C LEU A 146 -0.22 -4.27 -12.20
N ILE A 147 -1.28 -4.17 -11.40
CA ILE A 147 -1.30 -4.81 -10.08
C ILE A 147 -1.19 -6.34 -10.19
N PRO A 148 -2.00 -7.05 -11.01
CA PRO A 148 -1.82 -8.48 -11.24
C PRO A 148 -0.42 -8.83 -11.75
N LEU A 149 0.12 -8.03 -12.68
CA LEU A 149 1.47 -8.24 -13.21
C LEU A 149 2.54 -8.13 -12.12
N LEU A 150 2.47 -7.08 -11.29
CA LEU A 150 3.39 -6.88 -10.17
C LEU A 150 3.34 -8.04 -9.18
N ILE A 151 2.14 -8.52 -8.85
CA ILE A 151 1.97 -9.68 -7.95
C ILE A 151 2.65 -10.91 -8.55
N ILE A 152 2.39 -11.22 -9.82
CA ILE A 152 2.98 -12.37 -10.51
C ILE A 152 4.50 -12.28 -10.52
N VAL A 153 5.05 -11.14 -10.95
CA VAL A 153 6.50 -10.95 -11.05
C VAL A 153 7.15 -10.99 -9.66
N THR A 154 6.50 -10.46 -8.63
CA THR A 154 7.00 -10.47 -7.25
C THR A 154 7.01 -11.89 -6.66
N ILE A 155 5.97 -12.69 -6.89
CA ILE A 155 5.95 -14.11 -6.50
C ILE A 155 7.05 -14.87 -7.24
N LEU A 156 7.22 -14.63 -8.54
CA LEU A 156 8.25 -15.27 -9.36
C LEU A 156 9.66 -14.95 -8.84
N VAL A 157 9.99 -13.68 -8.63
CA VAL A 157 11.29 -13.26 -8.07
C VAL A 157 11.52 -13.88 -6.71
N SER A 158 10.53 -13.85 -5.83
CA SER A 158 10.66 -14.40 -4.48
C SER A 158 10.88 -15.92 -4.51
N GLY A 159 10.11 -16.65 -5.31
CA GLY A 159 10.24 -18.11 -5.45
C GLY A 159 11.58 -18.55 -6.02
N LEU A 160 12.05 -17.87 -7.08
CA LEU A 160 13.38 -18.13 -7.65
C LEU A 160 14.51 -17.79 -6.67
N SER A 161 14.37 -16.69 -5.93
CA SER A 161 15.32 -16.26 -4.90
C SER A 161 15.49 -17.31 -3.81
N ILE A 162 14.38 -17.90 -3.34
CA ILE A 162 14.38 -19.00 -2.37
C ILE A 162 15.07 -20.24 -2.95
N GLY A 163 14.85 -20.53 -4.23
CA GLY A 163 15.47 -21.66 -4.93
C GLY A 163 17.00 -21.58 -5.03
N MET A 164 17.61 -20.40 -4.88
CA MET A 164 19.08 -20.24 -4.92
C MET A 164 19.79 -20.75 -3.65
N LYS A 165 19.06 -21.16 -2.61
CA LYS A 165 19.60 -21.75 -1.36
C LYS A 165 20.71 -20.91 -0.69
N HIS A 166 20.52 -19.61 -0.60
CA HIS A 166 21.36 -18.76 0.24
C HIS A 166 21.22 -19.16 1.72
N GLN A 167 22.26 -18.93 2.52
CA GLN A 167 22.21 -19.21 3.96
C GLN A 167 21.35 -18.17 4.69
N GLU A 168 20.57 -18.63 5.66
CA GLU A 168 19.80 -17.75 6.53
C GLU A 168 20.74 -16.99 7.47
N VAL A 169 20.75 -15.65 7.35
CA VAL A 169 21.51 -14.78 8.23
C VAL A 169 20.53 -13.95 9.07
N PHE A 170 20.41 -14.30 10.35
CA PHE A 170 19.57 -13.59 11.30
C PHE A 170 20.35 -12.46 11.96
N ILE A 171 20.00 -11.23 11.64
CA ILE A 171 20.57 -10.03 12.24
C ILE A 171 19.39 -9.25 12.83
N ALA A 172 19.36 -9.05 14.13
CA ALA A 172 18.27 -8.28 14.73
C ALA A 172 18.35 -6.82 14.26
N GLY A 173 17.36 -6.38 13.48
CA GLY A 173 17.21 -4.98 13.09
C GLY A 173 16.31 -4.19 14.05
N SER A 174 16.15 -2.90 13.78
CA SER A 174 15.15 -2.06 14.45
C SER A 174 14.63 -0.99 13.51
N ASN A 175 13.34 -0.70 13.58
CA ASN A 175 12.75 0.45 12.89
C ASN A 175 12.67 1.64 13.87
N PRO A 176 12.88 2.90 13.42
CA PRO A 176 12.95 4.07 14.30
C PRO A 176 11.70 4.33 15.16
N LEU A 177 10.50 3.93 14.69
CA LEU A 177 9.23 4.21 15.38
C LEU A 177 8.55 2.96 15.95
N ILE A 178 8.95 1.77 15.49
CA ILE A 178 8.46 0.47 15.96
C ILE A 178 9.42 -0.13 17.01
N GLY A 179 10.70 0.22 16.94
CA GLY A 179 11.76 -0.39 17.73
C GLY A 179 11.98 -1.86 17.36
N LYS A 180 12.09 -2.71 18.38
CA LYS A 180 12.30 -4.17 18.25
C LYS A 180 10.99 -4.98 18.46
N ASN A 181 9.83 -4.32 18.53
CA ASN A 181 8.57 -4.95 18.88
C ASN A 181 7.78 -5.40 17.63
N TRP A 182 7.93 -6.67 17.25
CA TRP A 182 7.25 -7.25 16.10
C TRP A 182 5.71 -7.28 16.21
N LEU A 183 5.14 -7.34 17.42
CA LEU A 183 3.69 -7.26 17.64
C LEU A 183 3.16 -5.86 17.35
N LEU A 184 3.92 -4.83 17.75
CA LEU A 184 3.62 -3.46 17.38
C LEU A 184 3.73 -3.28 15.87
N ALA A 185 4.76 -3.86 15.24
CA ALA A 185 4.91 -3.86 13.78
C ALA A 185 3.67 -4.43 13.08
N LEU A 186 3.22 -5.63 13.50
CA LEU A 186 2.00 -6.27 13.02
C LEU A 186 0.78 -5.36 13.17
N ALA A 187 0.58 -4.80 14.38
CA ALA A 187 -0.57 -3.95 14.66
C ALA A 187 -0.58 -2.70 13.79
N LEU A 188 0.55 -1.99 13.67
CA LEU A 188 0.68 -0.79 12.86
C LEU A 188 0.52 -1.09 11.36
N TYR A 189 1.13 -2.19 10.90
CA TYR A 189 1.07 -2.62 9.50
C TYR A 189 -0.37 -2.89 9.04
N VAL A 190 -1.12 -3.67 9.83
CA VAL A 190 -2.52 -3.93 9.54
C VAL A 190 -3.33 -2.64 9.62
N SER A 191 -3.04 -1.81 10.62
CA SER A 191 -3.79 -0.59 10.91
C SER A 191 -3.72 0.46 9.81
N TYR A 192 -2.53 0.76 9.25
CA TYR A 192 -2.48 1.76 8.17
C TYR A 192 -3.12 1.23 6.88
N ASN A 193 -2.95 -0.07 6.58
CA ASN A 193 -3.56 -0.72 5.42
C ASN A 193 -5.10 -0.77 5.52
N MET A 194 -5.68 -0.53 6.70
CA MET A 194 -7.13 -0.37 6.81
C MET A 194 -7.64 0.90 6.13
N VAL A 195 -6.80 1.91 5.93
CA VAL A 195 -7.15 3.14 5.21
C VAL A 195 -7.37 2.86 3.72
N THR A 196 -6.54 2.06 3.08
CA THR A 196 -6.78 1.68 1.67
C THR A 196 -7.95 0.71 1.56
N SER A 197 -8.07 -0.21 2.52
CA SER A 197 -9.18 -1.17 2.62
C SER A 197 -10.54 -0.48 2.74
N LEU A 198 -10.69 0.55 3.58
CA LEU A 198 -11.95 1.28 3.72
C LEU A 198 -12.31 2.05 2.45
N VAL A 199 -11.33 2.60 1.74
CA VAL A 199 -11.57 3.33 0.48
C VAL A 199 -12.09 2.38 -0.58
N ILE A 200 -11.44 1.23 -0.78
CA ILE A 200 -11.87 0.28 -1.81
C ILE A 200 -13.21 -0.40 -1.46
N LEU A 201 -13.38 -0.86 -0.22
CA LEU A 201 -14.56 -1.65 0.14
C LEU A 201 -15.84 -0.80 0.15
N THR A 202 -15.71 0.52 0.36
CA THR A 202 -16.85 1.46 0.30
C THR A 202 -17.13 2.00 -1.09
N SER A 203 -16.24 1.79 -2.07
CA SER A 203 -16.49 2.11 -3.49
C SER A 203 -17.23 0.99 -4.22
N ILE A 204 -17.11 -0.26 -3.73
CA ILE A 204 -17.79 -1.42 -4.27
C ILE A 204 -19.28 -1.38 -3.90
N ASP A 205 -20.15 -1.72 -4.86
CA ASP A 205 -21.59 -1.82 -4.60
C ASP A 205 -21.90 -2.86 -3.51
N TYR A 206 -22.74 -2.48 -2.55
CA TYR A 206 -23.03 -3.29 -1.37
C TYR A 206 -23.68 -4.65 -1.70
N LEU A 207 -24.41 -4.78 -2.81
CA LEU A 207 -24.99 -6.06 -3.25
C LEU A 207 -23.90 -6.97 -3.80
N LYS A 208 -22.96 -6.43 -4.58
CA LYS A 208 -21.79 -7.18 -5.04
C LYS A 208 -20.95 -7.66 -3.86
N LEU A 209 -20.70 -6.78 -2.90
CA LEU A 209 -19.93 -7.10 -1.70
C LEU A 209 -20.63 -8.20 -0.88
N LYS A 210 -21.96 -8.12 -0.70
CA LYS A 210 -22.76 -9.16 -0.02
C LYS A 210 -22.64 -10.52 -0.70
N ASN A 211 -22.74 -10.55 -2.02
CA ASN A 211 -22.78 -11.80 -2.78
C ASN A 211 -21.41 -12.47 -2.96
N GLY A 212 -20.31 -11.73 -2.76
CA GLY A 212 -18.95 -12.22 -2.92
C GLY A 212 -18.01 -11.98 -1.74
N ILE A 213 -18.54 -11.76 -0.53
CA ILE A 213 -17.75 -11.47 0.68
C ILE A 213 -16.65 -12.50 0.98
N VAL A 214 -16.83 -13.75 0.55
CA VAL A 214 -15.81 -14.81 0.63
C VAL A 214 -14.54 -14.41 -0.12
N GLY A 215 -14.65 -13.65 -1.21
CA GLY A 215 -13.51 -13.10 -1.94
C GLY A 215 -12.66 -12.18 -1.07
N ILE A 216 -13.26 -11.40 -0.17
CA ILE A 216 -12.52 -10.52 0.75
C ILE A 216 -11.71 -11.34 1.76
N LEU A 217 -12.29 -12.42 2.30
CA LEU A 217 -11.58 -13.35 3.19
C LEU A 217 -10.41 -14.02 2.48
N LEU A 218 -10.64 -14.54 1.27
CA LEU A 218 -9.60 -15.16 0.45
C LEU A 218 -8.50 -14.16 0.05
N GLY A 219 -8.87 -12.92 -0.27
CA GLY A 219 -7.91 -11.85 -0.57
C GLY A 219 -7.01 -11.53 0.62
N GLY A 220 -7.58 -11.45 1.83
CA GLY A 220 -6.80 -11.26 3.06
C GLY A 220 -5.81 -12.40 3.31
N ALA A 221 -6.26 -13.65 3.17
CA ALA A 221 -5.39 -14.82 3.30
C ALA A 221 -4.27 -14.82 2.24
N LEU A 222 -4.60 -14.49 0.99
CA LEU A 222 -3.64 -14.43 -0.11
C LEU A 222 -2.55 -13.38 0.13
N LEU A 223 -2.89 -12.22 0.72
CA LEU A 223 -1.91 -11.22 1.13
C LEU A 223 -0.88 -11.77 2.13
N GLY A 224 -1.33 -12.56 3.11
CA GLY A 224 -0.44 -13.22 4.06
C GLY A 224 0.50 -14.23 3.38
N ILE A 225 -0.03 -15.01 2.41
CA ILE A 225 0.75 -15.99 1.64
C ILE A 225 1.80 -15.29 0.76
N ILE A 226 1.42 -14.23 0.04
CA ILE A 226 2.37 -13.48 -0.77
C ILE A 226 3.41 -12.82 0.13
N GLY A 227 2.97 -12.20 1.24
CA GLY A 227 3.83 -11.52 2.19
C GLY A 227 4.87 -12.45 2.83
N ILE A 228 4.50 -13.66 3.26
CA ILE A 228 5.46 -14.60 3.85
C ILE A 228 6.51 -15.06 2.84
N ILE A 229 6.12 -15.32 1.59
CA ILE A 229 7.05 -15.69 0.51
C ILE A 229 8.06 -14.57 0.27
N MET A 230 7.60 -13.32 0.22
CA MET A 230 8.47 -12.16 0.03
C MET A 230 9.40 -11.91 1.23
N VAL A 231 8.86 -11.92 2.45
CA VAL A 231 9.67 -11.69 3.66
C VAL A 231 10.75 -12.76 3.79
N TYR A 232 10.41 -14.02 3.52
CA TYR A 232 11.39 -15.11 3.53
C TYR A 232 12.47 -14.91 2.47
N ALA A 233 12.08 -14.58 1.23
CA ALA A 233 13.04 -14.28 0.17
C ALA A 233 13.96 -13.11 0.52
N ILE A 234 13.45 -12.03 1.11
CA ILE A 234 14.25 -10.87 1.55
C ILE A 234 15.25 -11.31 2.64
N GLN A 235 14.85 -12.14 3.60
CA GLN A 235 15.74 -12.59 4.68
C GLN A 235 16.95 -13.39 4.19
N LEU A 236 16.80 -14.15 3.09
CA LEU A 236 17.88 -14.92 2.48
C LEU A 236 19.00 -14.07 1.85
N TYR A 237 18.75 -12.77 1.63
CA TYR A 237 19.68 -11.84 0.99
C TYR A 237 20.25 -10.80 1.97
N ARG A 238 20.14 -11.05 3.27
CA ARG A 238 20.74 -10.20 4.31
C ARG A 238 22.23 -10.51 4.49
N PRO A 239 23.07 -9.49 4.83
CA PRO A 239 22.70 -8.11 5.15
C PRO A 239 22.58 -7.17 3.94
N GLN A 240 22.97 -7.58 2.74
CA GLN A 240 23.09 -6.71 1.56
C GLN A 240 21.78 -6.01 1.21
N VAL A 241 20.66 -6.75 1.28
CA VAL A 241 19.32 -6.19 0.98
C VAL A 241 18.88 -5.08 1.93
N LEU A 242 19.50 -4.94 3.11
CA LEU A 242 19.18 -3.86 4.06
C LEU A 242 19.77 -2.50 3.64
N MET A 243 20.73 -2.52 2.72
CA MET A 243 21.48 -1.34 2.26
C MET A 243 20.89 -0.71 1.00
N VAL A 244 19.85 -1.32 0.43
CA VAL A 244 19.15 -0.84 -0.77
C VAL A 244 17.79 -0.24 -0.42
N GLU A 245 17.31 0.65 -1.27
CA GLU A 245 15.99 1.28 -1.19
C GLU A 245 14.89 0.36 -1.73
N ILE A 246 15.19 -0.48 -2.73
CA ILE A 246 14.23 -1.38 -3.40
C ILE A 246 14.65 -2.86 -3.27
N PRO A 247 14.36 -3.53 -2.13
CA PRO A 247 14.74 -4.93 -1.87
C PRO A 247 14.41 -5.92 -2.99
N MET A 248 13.19 -5.87 -3.53
CA MET A 248 12.78 -6.83 -4.57
C MET A 248 13.49 -6.59 -5.91
N LEU A 249 13.93 -5.36 -6.19
CA LEU A 249 14.75 -5.08 -7.37
C LEU A 249 16.14 -5.69 -7.21
N TYR A 250 16.74 -5.57 -6.03
CA TYR A 250 18.02 -6.23 -5.71
C TYR A 250 17.94 -7.75 -5.88
N LEU A 251 16.87 -8.39 -5.39
CA LEU A 251 16.61 -9.82 -5.62
C LEU A 251 16.43 -10.14 -7.11
N ALA A 252 15.75 -9.28 -7.87
CA ALA A 252 15.60 -9.50 -9.31
C ALA A 252 16.93 -9.40 -10.06
N GLU A 253 17.85 -8.54 -9.61
CA GLU A 253 19.20 -8.36 -10.15
C GLU A 253 20.12 -9.54 -9.88
N SER A 254 20.04 -10.14 -8.69
CA SER A 254 20.81 -11.35 -8.37
C SER A 254 20.39 -12.56 -9.20
N LEU A 255 19.15 -12.59 -9.69
CA LEU A 255 18.59 -13.70 -10.46
C LEU A 255 18.92 -13.63 -11.96
N SER A 256 18.54 -12.53 -12.63
CA SER A 256 18.85 -12.36 -14.05
C SER A 256 18.66 -10.93 -14.55
N PHE A 257 19.45 -10.57 -15.56
CA PHE A 257 19.34 -9.27 -16.22
C PHE A 257 17.93 -8.98 -16.77
N ARG A 258 17.28 -9.97 -17.40
CA ARG A 258 15.94 -9.81 -18.00
C ARG A 258 14.87 -9.56 -16.92
N LEU A 259 14.90 -10.35 -15.85
CA LEU A 259 13.93 -10.24 -14.76
C LEU A 259 14.05 -8.90 -14.04
N SER A 260 15.28 -8.43 -13.82
CA SER A 260 15.53 -7.11 -13.24
C SER A 260 14.95 -5.97 -14.08
N TRP A 261 15.13 -5.97 -15.41
CA TRP A 261 14.53 -4.95 -16.27
C TRP A 261 13.00 -5.00 -16.28
N MET A 262 12.42 -6.20 -16.33
CA MET A 262 10.97 -6.37 -16.21
C MET A 262 10.47 -5.81 -14.88
N TYR A 263 11.17 -6.09 -13.78
CA TYR A 263 10.82 -5.59 -12.45
C TYR A 263 10.91 -4.08 -12.37
N THR A 264 12.00 -3.50 -12.87
CA THR A 264 12.25 -2.05 -12.91
C THR A 264 11.10 -1.34 -13.63
N LEU A 265 10.76 -1.79 -14.84
CA LEU A 265 9.69 -1.17 -15.63
C LEU A 265 8.34 -1.28 -14.93
N ALA A 266 8.00 -2.45 -14.40
CA ALA A 266 6.76 -2.64 -13.67
C ALA A 266 6.68 -1.73 -12.43
N MET A 267 7.77 -1.61 -11.67
CA MET A 267 7.86 -0.75 -10.49
C MET A 267 7.77 0.73 -10.84
N LEU A 268 8.49 1.21 -11.86
CA LEU A 268 8.42 2.61 -12.30
C LEU A 268 7.00 2.98 -12.72
N ILE A 269 6.35 2.16 -13.53
CA ILE A 269 4.99 2.44 -13.98
C ILE A 269 4.02 2.41 -12.78
N ALA A 270 4.16 1.46 -11.85
CA ALA A 270 3.31 1.39 -10.67
C ALA A 270 3.49 2.60 -9.72
N MET A 271 4.72 3.02 -9.46
CA MET A 271 5.00 4.20 -8.64
C MET A 271 4.54 5.49 -9.32
N LEU A 272 4.78 5.66 -10.63
CA LEU A 272 4.33 6.84 -11.37
C LEU A 272 2.80 6.93 -11.44
N THR A 273 2.11 5.82 -11.73
CA THR A 273 0.64 5.81 -11.76
C THR A 273 0.05 6.07 -10.37
N THR A 274 0.66 5.55 -9.30
CA THR A 274 0.27 5.86 -7.92
C THR A 274 0.52 7.33 -7.55
N ALA A 275 1.66 7.90 -7.97
CA ALA A 275 1.95 9.32 -7.79
C ALA A 275 0.91 10.21 -8.49
N VAL A 276 0.58 9.90 -9.75
CA VAL A 276 -0.47 10.61 -10.50
C VAL A 276 -1.83 10.47 -9.80
N ALA A 277 -2.19 9.28 -9.33
CA ALA A 277 -3.45 9.06 -8.61
C ALA A 277 -3.52 9.88 -7.30
N ASN A 278 -2.42 9.93 -6.53
CA ASN A 278 -2.35 10.73 -5.30
C ASN A 278 -2.46 12.22 -5.59
N ALA A 279 -1.68 12.74 -6.54
CA ALA A 279 -1.73 14.13 -6.94
C ALA A 279 -3.14 14.52 -7.45
N PHE A 280 -3.74 13.70 -8.30
CA PHE A 280 -5.09 13.92 -8.81
C PHE A 280 -6.14 13.89 -7.70
N GLY A 281 -6.06 12.94 -6.78
CA GLY A 281 -6.94 12.86 -5.61
C GLY A 281 -6.86 14.09 -4.70
N LEU A 282 -5.68 14.71 -4.59
CA LEU A 282 -5.50 15.97 -3.86
C LEU A 282 -6.08 17.15 -4.61
N ILE A 283 -5.78 17.27 -5.90
CA ILE A 283 -6.24 18.38 -6.75
C ILE A 283 -7.77 18.41 -6.76
N THR A 284 -8.42 17.28 -7.03
CA THR A 284 -9.89 17.17 -7.04
C THR A 284 -10.54 17.51 -5.70
N ARG A 285 -9.82 17.33 -4.60
CA ARG A 285 -10.30 17.66 -3.25
C ARG A 285 -10.09 19.13 -2.89
N ILE A 286 -8.99 19.74 -3.33
CA ILE A 286 -8.58 21.11 -2.99
C ILE A 286 -9.19 22.15 -3.94
N GLU A 287 -9.31 21.84 -5.23
CA GLU A 287 -9.87 22.71 -6.27
C GLU A 287 -11.22 23.34 -5.88
N PRO A 288 -12.25 22.58 -5.44
CA PRO A 288 -13.54 23.15 -5.08
C PRO A 288 -13.51 24.00 -3.81
N LEU A 289 -12.49 23.83 -2.94
CA LEU A 289 -12.37 24.56 -1.68
C LEU A 289 -11.76 25.96 -1.87
N PHE A 290 -10.78 26.08 -2.75
CA PHE A 290 -10.00 27.33 -2.92
C PHE A 290 -10.20 28.04 -4.27
N LYS A 291 -10.96 27.45 -5.20
CA LYS A 291 -11.23 28.02 -6.56
C LYS A 291 -9.97 28.42 -7.34
N ILE A 292 -8.86 27.73 -7.09
CA ILE A 292 -7.56 27.96 -7.76
C ILE A 292 -7.62 27.29 -9.14
N ASN A 293 -6.98 27.89 -10.15
CA ASN A 293 -6.84 27.28 -11.46
C ASN A 293 -6.17 25.89 -11.35
N LYS A 294 -6.80 24.86 -11.92
CA LYS A 294 -6.35 23.46 -11.86
C LYS A 294 -4.89 23.26 -12.27
N ASN A 295 -4.40 23.96 -13.29
CA ASN A 295 -3.02 23.82 -13.77
C ASN A 295 -2.02 24.39 -12.74
N ILE A 296 -2.33 25.54 -12.14
CA ILE A 296 -1.52 26.13 -11.08
C ILE A 296 -1.52 25.22 -9.85
N LEU A 297 -2.69 24.71 -9.46
CA LEU A 297 -2.82 23.77 -8.34
C LEU A 297 -2.03 22.48 -8.59
N SER A 298 -2.04 21.97 -9.83
CA SER A 298 -1.25 20.79 -10.22
C SER A 298 0.25 21.02 -10.04
N LEU A 299 0.75 22.17 -10.49
CA LEU A 299 2.15 22.56 -10.30
C LEU A 299 2.49 22.67 -8.81
N LEU A 300 1.67 23.36 -8.02
CA LEU A 300 1.89 23.54 -6.58
C LEU A 300 1.94 22.20 -5.84
N VAL A 301 0.98 21.29 -6.10
CA VAL A 301 0.93 19.99 -5.43
C VAL A 301 2.19 19.16 -5.71
N VAL A 302 2.68 19.14 -6.96
CA VAL A 302 3.90 18.41 -7.31
C VAL A 302 5.14 19.07 -6.70
N VAL A 303 5.29 20.39 -6.85
CA VAL A 303 6.46 21.12 -6.35
C VAL A 303 6.57 21.03 -4.82
N LEU A 304 5.46 21.16 -4.11
CA LEU A 304 5.44 21.05 -2.64
C LEU A 304 5.72 19.62 -2.14
N ALA A 305 5.55 18.59 -2.98
CA ALA A 305 5.87 17.21 -2.60
C ALA A 305 7.37 16.88 -2.74
N ILE A 306 8.12 17.61 -3.57
CA ILE A 306 9.56 17.36 -3.82
C ILE A 306 10.40 17.38 -2.53
N PRO A 307 10.25 18.35 -1.60
CA PRO A 307 11.04 18.37 -0.37
C PRO A 307 10.88 17.12 0.49
N ILE A 308 9.68 16.50 0.49
CA ILE A 308 9.43 15.24 1.20
C ILE A 308 10.32 14.14 0.63
N SER A 309 10.47 14.09 -0.70
CA SER A 309 11.21 13.04 -1.39
C SER A 309 12.70 13.03 -1.06
N PHE A 310 13.30 14.15 -0.64
CA PHE A 310 14.74 14.21 -0.28
C PHE A 310 15.15 13.29 0.86
N LEU A 311 14.20 12.81 1.67
CA LEU A 311 14.49 11.84 2.73
C LEU A 311 14.82 10.44 2.18
N GLY A 312 14.53 10.12 0.92
CA GLY A 312 14.74 8.78 0.37
C GLY A 312 13.60 7.82 0.71
N PHE A 313 13.36 6.86 -0.18
CA PHE A 313 12.15 6.05 -0.22
C PHE A 313 11.94 5.20 1.05
N GLY A 314 12.98 4.48 1.44
CA GLY A 314 13.01 3.56 2.57
C GLY A 314 12.90 4.26 3.91
N ARG A 315 13.58 5.39 4.09
CA ARG A 315 13.42 6.23 5.28
C ARG A 315 12.00 6.79 5.36
N LEU A 316 11.44 7.24 4.25
CA LEU A 316 10.06 7.71 4.24
C LEU A 316 9.06 6.62 4.64
N ILE A 317 9.19 5.41 4.10
CA ILE A 317 8.36 4.26 4.51
C ILE A 317 8.57 3.97 6.01
N GLY A 318 9.83 3.88 6.44
CA GLY A 318 10.19 3.56 7.83
C GLY A 318 9.69 4.56 8.87
N HIS A 319 9.39 5.81 8.49
CA HIS A 319 8.84 6.83 9.38
C HIS A 319 7.33 7.03 9.18
N PHE A 320 6.89 7.28 7.94
CA PHE A 320 5.51 7.70 7.71
C PHE A 320 4.52 6.55 7.76
N TYR A 321 4.89 5.32 7.39
CA TYR A 321 3.95 4.20 7.46
C TYR A 321 3.63 3.80 8.90
N PRO A 322 4.59 3.74 9.85
CA PRO A 322 4.27 3.60 11.27
C PRO A 322 3.39 4.73 11.80
N VAL A 323 3.65 5.99 11.41
CA VAL A 323 2.83 7.16 11.77
C VAL A 323 1.39 7.00 11.26
N PHE A 324 1.21 6.55 10.02
CA PHE A 324 -0.12 6.20 9.50
C PHE A 324 -0.75 5.04 10.27
N GLY A 325 0.07 4.09 10.72
CA GLY A 325 -0.36 2.96 11.53
C GLY A 325 -0.95 3.40 12.87
N TYR A 326 -0.30 4.32 13.57
CA TYR A 326 -0.78 4.83 14.85
C TYR A 326 -2.17 5.48 14.73
N VAL A 327 -2.41 6.26 13.67
CA VAL A 327 -3.74 6.80 13.40
C VAL A 327 -4.70 5.71 12.93
N GLY A 328 -4.23 4.75 12.14
CA GLY A 328 -4.98 3.59 11.70
C GLY A 328 -5.50 2.72 12.85
N VAL A 329 -4.79 2.64 13.98
CA VAL A 329 -5.22 1.89 15.16
C VAL A 329 -6.57 2.41 15.67
N LEU A 330 -6.79 3.73 15.63
CA LEU A 330 -8.09 4.33 15.98
C LEU A 330 -9.21 3.84 15.06
N ILE A 331 -8.93 3.70 13.76
CA ILE A 331 -9.88 3.19 12.77
C ILE A 331 -10.17 1.70 13.05
N VAL A 332 -9.15 0.89 13.30
CA VAL A 332 -9.28 -0.54 13.64
C VAL A 332 -10.16 -0.73 14.88
N ILE A 333 -9.87 -0.02 15.97
CA ILE A 333 -10.64 -0.08 17.21
C ILE A 333 -12.11 0.30 16.94
N ALA A 334 -12.34 1.38 16.19
CA ALA A 334 -13.70 1.81 15.88
C ALA A 334 -14.48 0.80 15.02
N ILE A 335 -13.82 0.13 14.08
CA ILE A 335 -14.40 -0.97 13.29
C ILE A 335 -14.80 -2.14 14.21
N ILE A 336 -13.89 -2.58 15.09
CA ILE A 336 -14.14 -3.69 16.02
C ILE A 336 -15.33 -3.37 16.93
N ILE A 337 -15.33 -2.20 17.58
CA ILE A 337 -16.44 -1.76 18.45
C ILE A 337 -17.76 -1.74 17.67
N LYS A 338 -17.76 -1.23 16.43
CA LYS A 338 -18.96 -1.18 15.60
C LYS A 338 -19.47 -2.56 15.24
N GLN A 339 -18.56 -3.47 14.87
CA GLN A 339 -18.89 -4.84 14.49
C GLN A 339 -19.48 -5.62 15.68
N VAL A 340 -18.89 -5.49 16.86
CA VAL A 340 -19.42 -6.11 18.09
C VAL A 340 -20.85 -5.64 18.33
N LYS A 341 -21.12 -4.33 18.33
CA LYS A 341 -22.48 -3.79 18.51
C LYS A 341 -23.48 -4.32 17.49
N ILE A 342 -23.04 -4.55 16.25
CA ILE A 342 -23.86 -5.12 15.18
C ILE A 342 -24.18 -6.60 15.44
N SER A 343 -23.21 -7.39 15.91
CA SER A 343 -23.39 -8.82 16.18
C SER A 343 -24.33 -9.07 17.37
N TRP A 344 -24.28 -8.22 18.40
CA TRP A 344 -25.15 -8.31 19.56
C TRP A 344 -26.63 -8.05 19.21
N ARG A 345 -26.92 -7.03 18.38
CA ARG A 345 -28.30 -6.72 17.94
C ARG A 345 -28.96 -7.76 17.03
N VAL A 346 -28.20 -8.70 16.48
CA VAL A 346 -28.76 -9.81 15.68
C VAL A 346 -29.13 -11.00 16.57
N ARG A 347 -28.58 -11.07 17.79
CA ARG A 347 -28.86 -12.15 18.75
C ARG A 347 -29.96 -11.79 19.77
N SER A 348 -30.27 -10.51 19.94
CA SER A 348 -31.42 -9.99 20.71
C SER A 348 -32.66 -9.85 19.84
#